data_AF-A0A1S4EST7-F1
#
_entry.id   AF-A0A1S4EST7-F1
#
_cell.length_a   1.000
_cell.length_b   1.000
_cell.length_c   1.000
_cell.angle_alpha   90.00
_cell.angle_beta   90.00
_cell.angle_gamma   90.00
#
_symmetry.space_group_name_H-M   'P 1'
#
loop_
_entity.id
_entity.type
_entity.pdbx_description
1 polymer ?
#
loop_
_entity_poly.entity_id
_entity_poly.type
_entity_poly.pdbx_seq_one_letter_code
_entity_poly.pdbx_strand_id
1 'polypeptide(L)' 'MGVNSGGSDDWVKGYVGVKYCYTVELPRGGAQGFDLPNDQIRKVVHDMFEGVKVFARFIEREFVV' A
#
# COMPACT_ATOMS: atom_id res chain seq x y z
N MET A 1 -8.23 -15.21 0.92
CA MET A 1 -6.94 -14.77 0.35
C MET A 1 -6.13 -16.02 0.07
N GLY A 2 -5.55 -16.16 -1.13
CA GLY A 2 -4.71 -17.30 -1.49
C GLY A 2 -3.33 -17.21 -0.83
N VAL A 3 -2.67 -18.36 -0.64
CA VAL A 3 -1.24 -18.39 -0.34
C VAL A 3 -0.47 -17.99 -1.59
N ASN A 4 0.47 -17.06 -1.45
CA ASN A 4 1.35 -16.62 -2.52
C ASN A 4 2.79 -16.61 -2.00
N SER A 5 3.77 -16.76 -2.88
CA SER A 5 5.20 -16.72 -2.53
C SER A 5 5.98 -15.88 -3.52
N GLY A 6 7.07 -15.28 -3.07
CA GLY A 6 7.94 -14.46 -3.92
C GLY A 6 7.39 -13.06 -4.21
N GLY A 7 6.49 -12.56 -3.36
CA GLY A 7 6.04 -11.17 -3.42
C GLY A 7 7.20 -10.19 -3.22
N SER A 8 7.06 -8.99 -3.78
CA SER A 8 8.09 -7.95 -3.61
C SER A 8 8.29 -7.57 -2.14
N ASP A 9 7.20 -7.51 -1.38
CA ASP A 9 7.18 -7.27 0.06
C ASP A 9 7.82 -8.42 0.85
N ASP A 10 7.56 -9.67 0.49
CA ASP A 10 8.23 -10.84 1.09
C ASP A 10 9.75 -10.78 0.88
N TRP A 11 10.20 -10.48 -0.34
CA TRP A 11 11.63 -10.40 -0.64
C TRP A 11 12.31 -9.25 0.12
N VAL A 12 11.69 -8.06 0.14
CA VAL A 12 12.26 -6.92 0.88
C VAL A 12 12.28 -7.21 2.39
N LYS A 13 11.25 -7.85 2.93
CA LYS A 13 11.19 -8.23 4.35
C LYS A 13 12.22 -9.29 4.70
N GLY A 14 12.32 -10.35 3.90
CA GLY A 14 13.13 -11.53 4.19
C GLY A 14 14.61 -11.39 3.81
N TYR A 15 14.91 -10.80 2.65
CA TYR A 15 16.27 -10.67 2.13
C TYR A 15 16.92 -9.36 2.53
N VAL A 16 16.24 -8.22 2.31
CA VAL A 16 16.80 -6.88 2.63
C VAL A 16 16.70 -6.58 4.13
N GLY A 17 15.71 -7.15 4.82
CA GLY A 17 15.52 -6.99 6.26
C GLY A 17 14.77 -5.72 6.67
N VAL A 18 14.04 -5.08 5.75
CA VAL A 18 13.25 -3.89 6.09
C VAL A 18 12.10 -4.29 7.03
N LYS A 19 12.02 -3.63 8.19
CA LYS A 19 11.08 -4.00 9.26
C LYS A 19 9.62 -3.87 8.85
N TYR A 20 9.27 -2.82 8.12
CA TYR A 20 7.89 -2.49 7.75
C TYR A 20 7.76 -2.43 6.22
N CYS A 21 7.18 -3.47 5.62
CA CYS A 21 6.93 -3.60 4.19
C CYS A 21 5.45 -3.96 3.99
N TYR A 22 4.74 -3.24 3.13
CA TYR A 22 3.31 -3.45 2.93
C TYR A 22 2.95 -3.37 1.45
N THR A 23 2.10 -4.29 1.01
CA THR A 23 1.35 -4.17 -0.23
C THR A 23 -0.03 -3.63 0.10
N VAL A 24 -0.43 -2.53 -0.53
CA VAL A 24 -1.77 -1.93 -0.38
C VAL A 24 -2.49 -2.02 -1.71
N GLU A 25 -3.52 -2.85 -1.77
CA GLU A 25 -4.40 -2.95 -2.92
C GLU A 25 -5.45 -1.82 -2.85
N LEU A 26 -5.54 -1.02 -3.91
CA LEU A 26 -6.48 0.08 -4.00
C LEU A 26 -7.93 -0.42 -4.20
N PRO A 27 -8.94 0.42 -3.95
CA PRO A 27 -10.33 0.05 -4.19
C PRO A 27 -10.55 -0.46 -5.61
N ARG A 28 -11.29 -1.57 -5.71
CA ARG A 28 -11.83 -2.10 -6.97
C ARG A 28 -12.69 -1.03 -7.64
N GLY A 29 -12.69 -0.99 -8.97
CA GLY A 29 -13.55 -0.10 -9.74
C GLY A 29 -14.27 -0.79 -10.90
N GLY A 30 -15.37 -0.19 -11.35
CA GLY A 30 -16.13 -0.64 -12.53
C GLY A 30 -16.68 -2.07 -12.42
N ALA A 31 -16.94 -2.70 -13.57
CA ALA A 31 -17.52 -4.03 -13.65
C ALA A 31 -16.45 -5.13 -13.53
N GLN A 32 -15.29 -4.93 -14.15
CA GLN A 32 -14.21 -5.92 -14.21
C GLN A 32 -13.28 -5.86 -12.99
N GLY A 33 -13.27 -4.74 -12.30
CA GLY A 33 -12.52 -4.53 -11.07
C GLY A 33 -11.24 -3.74 -11.25
N PHE A 34 -10.75 -3.67 -12.49
CA PHE A 34 -9.57 -2.91 -12.91
C PHE A 34 -9.96 -1.69 -13.77
N ASP A 35 -11.26 -1.42 -13.91
CA ASP A 35 -11.88 -0.38 -14.72
C ASP A 35 -12.47 0.72 -13.83
N LEU A 36 -11.63 1.30 -12.96
CA LEU A 36 -12.05 2.39 -12.07
C LEU A 36 -12.53 3.62 -12.87
N PRO A 37 -13.74 4.13 -12.59
CA PRO A 37 -14.24 5.34 -13.22
C PRO A 37 -13.31 6.54 -13.00
N ASN A 38 -13.13 7.36 -14.04
CA ASN A 38 -12.19 8.49 -14.03
C ASN A 38 -12.49 9.52 -12.92
N ASP A 39 -13.76 9.71 -12.57
CA ASP A 39 -14.21 10.61 -11.51
C ASP A 39 -13.83 10.13 -10.10
N GLN A 40 -13.54 8.84 -9.92
CA GLN A 40 -13.11 8.28 -8.65
C GLN A 40 -11.58 8.34 -8.43
N ILE A 41 -10.79 8.54 -9.49
CA ILE A 41 -9.32 8.53 -9.41
C ILE A 41 -8.83 9.50 -8.34
N ARG A 42 -9.32 10.75 -8.36
CA ARG A 42 -8.89 11.79 -7.42
C ARG A 42 -9.19 11.42 -5.97
N LYS A 43 -10.35 10.80 -5.72
CA LYS A 43 -10.74 10.35 -4.38
C LYS A 43 -9.83 9.23 -3.89
N VAL A 44 -9.63 8.19 -4.71
CA VAL A 44 -8.78 7.03 -4.35
C VAL A 44 -7.34 7.47 -4.03
N VAL A 45 -6.77 8.35 -4.85
CA VAL A 45 -5.42 8.87 -4.62
C VAL A 45 -5.34 9.70 -3.33
N HIS A 46 -6.33 10.55 -3.07
CA HIS A 46 -6.37 11.36 -1.86
C HIS A 46 -6.43 10.48 -0.60
N ASP A 47 -7.34 9.50 -0.58
CA ASP A 47 -7.52 8.60 0.56
C ASP A 47 -6.26 7.77 0.82
N MET A 48 -5.63 7.25 -0.24
CA MET A 48 -4.35 6.52 -0.11
C MET A 48 -3.24 7.42 0.44
N PHE A 49 -3.17 8.67 -0.02
CA PHE A 49 -2.13 9.60 0.42
C PHE A 49 -2.30 9.99 1.90
N GLU A 50 -3.53 10.11 2.41
CA GLU A 50 -3.76 10.26 3.85
C GLU A 50 -3.18 9.08 4.64
N GLY A 51 -3.35 7.85 4.13
CA GLY A 51 -2.73 6.65 4.70
C GLY A 51 -1.19 6.72 4.71
N VAL A 52 -0.58 7.12 3.59
CA VAL A 52 0.88 7.30 3.50
C VAL A 52 1.39 8.31 4.52
N LYS A 53 0.68 9.43 4.72
CA LYS A 53 1.06 10.43 5.73
C LYS A 53 1.02 9.88 7.15
N VAL A 54 0.03 9.05 7.47
CA VAL A 54 -0.04 8.37 8.78
C VAL A 54 1.14 7.42 8.95
N PHE A 55 1.43 6.62 7.92
CA PHE A 55 2.56 5.69 7.94
C PHE A 55 3.90 6.40 8.07
N ALA A 56 4.10 7.51 7.35
CA ALA A 56 5.32 8.32 7.46
C ALA A 56 5.53 8.84 8.89
N ARG A 57 4.48 9.37 9.54
CA ARG A 57 4.55 9.80 10.95
C ARG A 57 4.83 8.65 11.91
N PHE A 58 4.33 7.46 11.62
CA PHE A 58 4.64 6.26 12.40
C PHE A 58 6.13 5.90 12.29
N ILE A 59 6.68 5.88 11.07
CA ILE A 59 8.11 5.59 10.83
C ILE A 59 9.00 6.64 11.49
N GLU A 60 8.64 7.92 11.40
CA GLU A 60 9.37 9.01 12.04
C GLU A 60 9.47 8.81 13.56
N ARG A 61 8.37 8.43 14.23
CA ARG A 61 8.33 8.15 15.68
C ARG A 61 9.06 6.88 16.09
N GLU A 62 9.25 5.95 15.17
CA GLU A 62 9.89 4.65 15.47
C GLU A 62 11.42 4.73 15.31
N PHE A 63 11.91 5.57 14.38
CA PHE A 63 13.32 5.56 13.98
C PHE A 63 14.04 6.90 14.03
N VAL A 64 13.33 8.03 14.12
CA VAL A 64 13.95 9.37 14.01
C VAL A 64 13.85 10.14 15.32
N VAL A 65 12.64 10.21 15.88
CA VAL A 65 12.33 10.89 17.16
C VAL A 65 12.32 9.86 18.28
#